data_AF-F6HN02-F1
#
_entry.id   AF-F6HN02-F1
#
_cell.length_a   1.000
_cell.length_b   1.000
_cell.length_c   1.000
_cell.angle_alpha   90.00
_cell.angle_beta   90.00
_cell.angle_gamma   90.00
#
_symmetry.space_group_name_H-M   'P 1'
#
loop_
_entity.id
_entity.type
_entity.pdbx_description
1 polymer ?
#
loop_
_entity_poly.entity_id
_entity_poly.type
_entity_poly.pdbx_seq_one_letter_code
_entity_poly.pdbx_strand_id
1 'polypeptide(L)'
;MKQYGASEEEVYDKFQKQVEDACKDINEEFLRPTAVPMPLLMRVLNLSRVMYVIYTGGDGYTHVGKVMKNNVASLLIHPIA
;
A
#
# COMPACT_ATOMS: atom_id res chain seq x y z
N MET A 1 18.17 1.29 -11.46
CA MET A 1 19.55 0.83 -11.73
C MET A 1 19.85 0.79 -13.23
N LYS A 2 19.41 -0.23 -14.00
CA LYS A 2 19.83 -0.40 -15.41
C LYS A 2 19.55 0.77 -16.37
N GLN A 3 18.39 1.40 -16.26
CA GLN A 3 17.99 2.48 -17.19
C GLN A 3 18.80 3.77 -17.00
N TYR A 4 19.24 4.06 -15.78
CA TYR A 4 19.85 5.36 -15.42
C TYR A 4 21.23 5.21 -14.76
N GLY A 5 21.76 4.00 -14.63
CA GLY A 5 22.99 3.72 -13.87
C GLY A 5 22.90 3.98 -12.35
N ALA A 6 21.71 4.33 -11.83
CA ALA A 6 21.51 4.69 -10.41
C ALA A 6 21.75 3.50 -9.45
N SER A 7 22.14 3.81 -8.22
CA SER A 7 22.29 2.84 -7.13
C SER A 7 20.92 2.25 -6.71
N GLU A 8 20.93 1.19 -5.91
CA GLU A 8 19.71 0.62 -5.36
C GLU A 8 19.01 1.61 -4.40
N GLU A 9 19.77 2.26 -3.54
CA GLU A 9 19.29 3.27 -2.58
C GLU A 9 18.64 4.46 -3.30
N GLU A 10 19.29 5.01 -4.33
CA GLU A 10 18.73 6.12 -5.12
C GLU A 10 17.41 5.74 -5.80
N VAL A 11 17.28 4.48 -6.22
CA VAL A 11 16.05 3.97 -6.83
C VAL A 11 14.96 3.79 -5.79
N TYR A 12 15.32 3.27 -4.62
CA TYR A 12 14.40 3.11 -3.49
C TYR A 12 13.82 4.46 -3.06
N ASP A 13 14.66 5.45 -2.81
CA ASP A 13 14.24 6.79 -2.40
C ASP A 13 13.31 7.44 -3.44
N LYS A 14 13.65 7.27 -4.73
CA LYS A 14 12.82 7.80 -5.82
C LYS A 14 11.46 7.13 -5.88
N PHE A 15 11.38 5.81 -5.70
CA PHE A 15 10.10 5.10 -5.69
C PHE A 15 9.30 5.41 -4.44
N GLN A 16 9.94 5.55 -3.28
CA GLN A 16 9.25 6.00 -2.07
C GLN A 16 8.62 7.38 -2.28
N LYS A 17 9.36 8.33 -2.85
CA LYS A 17 8.83 9.66 -3.18
C LYS A 17 7.63 9.59 -4.14
N GLN A 18 7.69 8.73 -5.15
CA GLN A 18 6.57 8.54 -6.07
C GLN A 18 5.32 7.99 -5.37
N VAL A 19 5.49 7.07 -4.41
CA VAL A 19 4.37 6.57 -3.60
C VAL A 19 3.79 7.67 -2.71
N GLU A 20 4.63 8.48 -2.09
CA GLU A 20 4.21 9.63 -1.27
C GLU A 20 3.43 10.67 -2.09
N ASP A 21 3.93 11.01 -3.27
CA ASP A 21 3.27 11.98 -4.16
C ASP A 21 1.94 11.42 -4.69
N ALA A 22 1.89 10.15 -5.10
CA ALA A 22 0.63 9.50 -5.49
C ALA A 22 -0.40 9.45 -4.34
N CYS A 23 0.04 9.32 -3.09
CA CYS A 23 -0.84 9.39 -1.93
C CYS A 23 -1.44 10.79 -1.74
N LYS A 24 -0.65 11.86 -2.00
CA LYS A 24 -1.16 13.24 -1.98
C LYS A 24 -2.20 13.45 -3.07
N ASP A 25 -1.92 13.01 -4.29
CA ASP A 25 -2.85 13.11 -5.42
C ASP A 25 -4.19 12.43 -5.10
N ILE A 26 -4.15 11.21 -4.55
CA ILE A 26 -5.37 10.50 -4.12
C ILE A 26 -6.14 11.31 -3.08
N ASN A 27 -5.46 11.86 -2.07
CA ASN A 27 -6.14 12.63 -1.03
C ASN A 27 -6.77 13.91 -1.59
N GLU A 28 -6.09 14.62 -2.49
CA GLU A 28 -6.64 15.82 -3.15
C GLU A 28 -7.88 15.49 -3.99
N GLU A 29 -7.84 14.41 -4.76
CA GLU A 29 -8.97 14.00 -5.60
C GLU A 29 -10.18 13.55 -4.78
N PHE A 30 -9.97 12.94 -3.60
CA PHE A 30 -11.07 12.60 -2.68
C PHE A 30 -11.78 13.82 -2.07
N LEU A 31 -11.14 15.00 -2.08
CA LEU A 31 -11.76 16.26 -1.65
C LEU A 31 -12.62 16.91 -2.74
N ARG A 32 -12.51 16.44 -3.98
CA ARG A 32 -13.22 17.01 -5.14
C ARG A 32 -14.51 16.23 -5.41
N PRO A 33 -15.59 16.89 -5.89
CA PRO A 33 -16.76 16.19 -6.38
C PRO A 33 -16.39 15.24 -7.52
N THR A 34 -16.92 14.02 -7.48
CA THR A 34 -16.66 12.99 -8.47
C THR A 34 -17.95 12.28 -8.86
N ALA A 35 -18.05 11.85 -10.11
CA ALA A 35 -19.20 11.09 -10.61
C ALA A 35 -19.20 9.63 -10.09
N VAL A 36 -18.08 9.16 -9.55
CA VAL A 36 -17.93 7.79 -9.07
C VAL A 36 -18.43 7.68 -7.62
N PRO A 37 -19.29 6.69 -7.29
CA PRO A 37 -19.72 6.48 -5.92
C PRO A 37 -18.55 6.22 -4.96
N MET A 38 -18.58 6.90 -3.80
CA MET A 38 -17.57 6.77 -2.75
C MET A 38 -17.27 5.30 -2.34
N PRO A 39 -18.27 4.39 -2.23
CA PRO A 39 -17.97 3.00 -1.90
C PRO A 39 -17.05 2.30 -2.90
N LEU A 40 -17.10 2.65 -4.20
CA LEU A 40 -16.21 2.07 -5.21
C LEU A 40 -14.79 2.64 -5.08
N LEU A 41 -14.66 3.96 -4.87
CA LEU A 41 -13.37 4.60 -4.64
C LEU A 41 -12.68 4.04 -3.39
N MET A 42 -13.44 3.80 -2.32
CA MET A 42 -12.92 3.19 -1.10
C MET A 42 -12.36 1.78 -1.32
N ARG A 43 -12.89 1.00 -2.28
CA ARG A 43 -12.33 -0.33 -2.61
C ARG A 43 -10.92 -0.20 -3.20
N VAL A 44 -10.72 0.75 -4.12
CA VAL A 44 -9.42 1.00 -4.75
C VAL A 44 -8.42 1.55 -3.74
N LEU A 45 -8.84 2.54 -2.94
CA LEU A 45 -8.00 3.11 -1.89
C LEU A 45 -7.55 2.05 -0.88
N ASN A 46 -8.47 1.19 -0.42
CA ASN A 46 -8.14 0.14 0.53
C ASN A 46 -7.24 -0.94 -0.09
N LEU A 47 -7.35 -1.22 -1.39
CA LEU A 47 -6.42 -2.12 -2.09
C LEU A 47 -5.00 -1.56 -2.06
N SER A 48 -4.81 -0.27 -2.37
CA SER A 48 -3.51 0.39 -2.30
C SER A 48 -2.91 0.35 -0.89
N ARG A 49 -3.74 0.59 0.14
CA ARG A 49 -3.32 0.51 1.55
C ARG A 49 -2.90 -0.89 1.97
N VAL A 50 -3.59 -1.91 1.50
CA VAL A 50 -3.25 -3.31 1.78
C VAL A 50 -1.90 -3.69 1.17
N MET A 51 -1.55 -3.16 -0.01
CA MET A 51 -0.21 -3.38 -0.59
C MET A 51 0.89 -2.86 0.33
N TYR A 52 0.73 -1.68 0.93
CA TYR A 52 1.67 -1.17 1.91
C TYR A 52 1.82 -2.16 3.09
N VAL A 53 0.71 -2.60 3.70
CA VAL A 53 0.74 -3.53 4.83
C VAL A 53 1.44 -4.86 4.50
N ILE A 54 1.19 -5.39 3.31
CA ILE A 54 1.74 -6.69 2.88
C ILE A 54 3.25 -6.58 2.58
N TYR A 55 3.71 -5.46 2.02
CA TYR A 55 5.08 -5.34 1.48
C TYR A 55 6.08 -4.54 2.33
N THR A 56 5.66 -3.89 3.42
CA THR A 56 6.57 -3.10 4.29
C THR A 56 7.76 -3.91 4.84
N GLY A 57 7.61 -5.23 5.02
CA GLY A 57 8.65 -6.12 5.55
C GLY A 57 9.28 -7.05 4.52
N GLY A 58 9.13 -6.77 3.23
CA GLY A 58 9.43 -7.71 2.14
C GLY A 58 8.16 -8.40 1.63
N ASP A 59 8.30 -9.51 0.92
CA ASP A 59 7.15 -10.20 0.30
C ASP A 59 6.28 -10.96 1.31
N GLY A 60 5.36 -10.25 1.98
CA GLY A 60 4.40 -10.85 2.89
C GLY A 60 3.26 -11.62 2.21
N TYR A 61 3.14 -11.56 0.87
CA TYR A 61 2.06 -12.20 0.13
C TYR A 61 2.38 -13.66 -0.18
N THR A 62 3.52 -13.91 -0.84
CA THR A 62 3.92 -15.27 -1.19
C THR A 62 4.83 -15.90 -0.13
N HIS A 63 5.65 -15.08 0.54
CA HIS A 63 6.55 -15.51 1.62
C HIS A 63 5.99 -15.11 2.99
N VAL A 64 4.86 -15.71 3.36
CA VAL A 64 4.08 -15.31 4.55
C VAL A 64 4.86 -15.55 5.85
N GLY A 65 5.45 -14.47 6.38
CA GLY A 65 6.16 -14.44 7.66
C GLY A 65 5.23 -14.42 8.88
N LYS A 66 5.83 -14.52 10.07
CA LYS A 66 5.11 -14.53 11.37
C LYS A 66 4.19 -13.33 11.55
N VAL A 67 4.65 -12.13 11.18
CA VAL A 67 3.87 -10.88 11.29
C VAL A 67 2.58 -10.97 10.49
N MET A 68 2.65 -11.41 9.23
CA MET A 68 1.45 -11.47 8.39
C MET A 68 0.49 -12.58 8.81
N LYS A 69 0.99 -13.73 9.27
CA LYS A 69 0.15 -14.78 9.87
C LYS A 69 -0.63 -14.24 11.08
N ASN A 70 0.05 -13.49 11.96
CA ASN A 70 -0.59 -12.89 13.13
C ASN A 70 -1.64 -11.85 12.74
N ASN A 71 -1.35 -10.99 11.75
CA ASN A 71 -2.30 -9.99 11.27
C ASN A 71 -3.58 -10.64 10.71
N VAL A 72 -3.43 -11.67 9.87
CA VAL A 72 -4.56 -12.42 9.30
C VAL A 72 -5.36 -13.12 10.40
N ALA A 73 -4.70 -13.79 11.33
CA ALA A 73 -5.37 -14.46 12.44
C ALA A 73 -6.14 -13.46 13.33
N SER A 74 -5.53 -12.32 13.65
CA SER A 74 -6.17 -11.27 14.44
C SER A 74 -7.39 -10.65 13.74
N LEU A 75 -7.39 -10.58 12.41
CA LEU A 75 -8.49 -9.96 11.66
C LEU A 75 -9.64 -10.93 11.37
N LEU A 76 -9.33 -12.20 11.09
CA LEU A 76 -10.29 -13.16 10.52
C LEU A 76 -10.59 -14.37 11.41
N ILE A 77 -9.77 -14.65 12.42
CA ILE A 77 -9.89 -15.85 13.27
C ILE A 77 -10.23 -15.47 14.71
N HIS A 78 -9.52 -14.50 15.26
CA HIS A 78 -9.66 -14.12 16.66
C HIS A 78 -10.74 -13.06 16.84
N PRO A 79 -11.67 -13.23 17.79
CA PRO A 79 -12.63 -12.18 18.13
C PRO A 79 -11.92 -11.00 18.80
N ILE A 80 -12.50 -9.82 18.62
CA ILE A 80 -12.11 -8.64 19.40
C ILE A 80 -12.71 -8.82 20.80
N ALA A 81 -11.87 -8.75 21.83
CA ALA A 81 -12.28 -8.79 23.23
C ALA A 81 -12.87 -7.46 23.69
#